data_AF-A0A8S3XXN4-F1
#
_entry.id   AF-A0A8S3XXN4-F1
#
_cell.length_a   1.000
_cell.length_b   1.000
_cell.length_c   1.000
_cell.angle_alpha   90.00
_cell.angle_beta   90.00
_cell.angle_gamma   90.00
#
_symmetry.space_group_name_H-M   'P 1'
#
loop_
_entity.id
_entity.type
_entity.pdbx_description
1 polymer ?
#
loop_
_entity_poly.entity_id
_entity_poly.type
_entity_poly.pdbx_seq_one_letter_code
_entity_poly.pdbx_strand_id
1 'polypeptide(L)'
;MSKKKVTNLKDSVTNCYFWHEGLGNRGAIEIGSCVFKFLKETAERYANSNIIFYSDNCCGQQKNRFLLGMYYYAVESLPINSITHNTKKTGNAFVVNELNYDDYYDLKKLFEDITLNVNKDPQGNQINYLK
;
A
#
# COMPACT_ATOMS: atom_id res chain seq x y z
N MET A 1 -16.77 -20.36 -6.23
CA MET A 1 -16.40 -19.85 -4.89
C MET A 1 -15.68 -18.53 -5.09
N SER A 2 -16.16 -17.48 -4.44
CA SER A 2 -15.67 -16.12 -4.64
C SER A 2 -14.76 -15.69 -3.50
N LYS A 3 -13.83 -14.77 -3.81
CA LYS A 3 -12.82 -14.30 -2.86
C LYS A 3 -12.49 -12.82 -3.02
N LYS A 4 -12.17 -12.16 -1.91
CA LYS A 4 -11.59 -10.82 -1.86
C LYS A 4 -10.38 -10.82 -0.92
N LYS A 5 -9.27 -10.31 -1.41
CA LYS A 5 -8.04 -10.12 -0.64
C LYS A 5 -7.89 -8.65 -0.26
N VAL A 6 -7.58 -8.38 1.00
CA VAL A 6 -7.21 -7.05 1.51
C VAL A 6 -5.95 -7.18 2.35
N THR A 7 -4.89 -6.45 1.98
CA THR A 7 -3.60 -6.50 2.66
C THR A 7 -3.38 -5.20 3.41
N ASN A 8 -3.15 -5.29 4.71
CA ASN A 8 -2.67 -4.16 5.51
C ASN A 8 -1.14 -4.13 5.43
N LEU A 9 -0.60 -3.11 4.77
CA LEU A 9 0.86 -2.96 4.61
C LEU A 9 1.55 -2.59 5.92
N LYS A 10 0.86 -1.98 6.88
CA LYS A 10 1.45 -1.61 8.18
C LYS A 10 1.81 -2.84 9.01
N ASP A 11 0.95 -3.85 8.97
CA ASP A 11 1.09 -5.07 9.78
C ASP A 11 1.67 -6.23 8.97
N SER A 12 1.87 -6.04 7.66
CA SER A 12 2.17 -7.10 6.70
C SER A 12 1.18 -8.28 6.75
N VAL A 13 -0.06 -8.02 7.16
CA VAL A 13 -1.13 -9.03 7.27
C VAL A 13 -2.07 -8.95 6.09
N THR A 14 -2.37 -10.12 5.52
CA THR A 14 -3.33 -10.26 4.43
C THR A 14 -4.57 -11.02 4.88
N ASN A 15 -5.73 -10.37 4.75
CA ASN A 15 -7.04 -10.97 5.00
C ASN A 15 -7.64 -11.48 3.69
N CYS A 16 -8.09 -12.73 3.69
CA CYS A 16 -8.77 -13.38 2.57
C CYS A 16 -10.21 -13.71 2.97
N TYR A 17 -11.16 -12.98 2.40
CA TYR A 17 -12.59 -13.22 2.59
C TYR A 17 -13.10 -14.15 1.49
N PHE A 18 -13.84 -15.19 1.87
CA PHE A 18 -14.41 -16.17 0.94
C PHE A 18 -15.91 -16.32 1.16
N TRP A 19 -16.64 -16.58 0.07
CA TRP A 19 -18.04 -16.95 0.14
C TRP A 19 -18.44 -17.86 -1.02
N HIS A 20 -19.52 -18.60 -0.81
CA HIS A 20 -20.11 -19.44 -1.84
C HIS A 20 -20.95 -18.59 -2.80
N GLU A 21 -20.81 -18.80 -4.11
CA GLU A 21 -21.50 -17.98 -5.13
C GLU A 21 -23.01 -18.21 -5.18
N GLY A 22 -23.47 -19.40 -4.76
CA GLY A 22 -24.89 -19.66 -4.57
C GLY A 22 -25.50 -18.89 -3.38
N LEU A 23 -24.68 -18.29 -2.51
CA LEU A 23 -25.13 -17.50 -1.35
C LEU A 23 -24.87 -15.99 -1.52
N GLY A 24 -24.10 -15.58 -2.53
CA GLY A 24 -23.74 -14.18 -2.74
C GLY A 24 -23.02 -13.97 -4.06
N ASN A 25 -23.20 -12.79 -4.66
CA ASN A 25 -22.65 -12.48 -5.97
C ASN A 25 -21.19 -12.01 -5.88
N ARG A 26 -20.63 -11.61 -7.02
CA ARG A 26 -19.30 -10.97 -7.12
C ARG A 26 -19.42 -9.45 -7.25
N GLY A 27 -20.48 -8.89 -6.68
CA GLY A 27 -20.91 -7.51 -6.90
C GLY A 27 -20.31 -6.54 -5.91
N ALA A 28 -20.68 -5.28 -6.09
CA ALA A 28 -20.27 -4.18 -5.23
C ALA A 28 -20.61 -4.41 -3.74
N ILE A 29 -21.72 -5.09 -3.47
CA ILE A 29 -22.24 -5.31 -2.10
C ILE A 29 -21.35 -6.28 -1.34
N GLU A 30 -21.01 -7.43 -1.93
CA GLU A 30 -20.16 -8.43 -1.27
C GLU A 30 -18.75 -7.90 -1.06
N ILE A 31 -18.21 -7.19 -2.06
CA ILE A 31 -16.89 -6.56 -1.97
C ILE A 31 -16.89 -5.45 -0.92
N GLY A 32 -17.89 -4.56 -0.94
CA GLY A 32 -18.03 -3.48 0.03
C GLY A 32 -18.16 -4.00 1.47
N SER A 33 -18.88 -5.10 1.67
CA SER A 33 -19.01 -5.76 2.99
C SER A 33 -17.66 -6.29 3.49
N CYS A 34 -16.86 -6.89 2.63
CA CYS A 34 -15.51 -7.35 2.99
C CYS A 34 -14.61 -6.18 3.39
N VAL A 35 -14.64 -5.08 2.62
CA VAL A 35 -13.82 -3.89 2.90
C VAL A 35 -14.30 -3.18 4.17
N PHE A 36 -15.61 -3.08 4.39
CA PHE A 36 -16.16 -2.47 5.61
C PHE A 36 -15.79 -3.28 6.85
N LYS A 37 -15.86 -4.61 6.78
CA LYS A 37 -15.41 -5.48 7.87
C LYS A 37 -13.93 -5.24 8.21
N PHE A 38 -13.07 -5.17 7.18
CA PHE A 38 -11.67 -4.82 7.35
C PHE A 38 -11.48 -3.44 8.00
N LEU A 39 -12.26 -2.43 7.57
CA LEU A 39 -12.19 -1.08 8.12
C LEU A 39 -12.57 -1.02 9.59
N LYS A 40 -13.61 -1.77 10.00
CA LYS A 40 -14.01 -1.84 11.41
C LYS A 40 -12.90 -2.42 12.29
N GLU A 41 -12.36 -3.57 11.89
CA GLU A 41 -11.24 -4.22 12.60
C GLU A 41 -9.97 -3.34 12.62
N THR A 42 -9.78 -2.52 11.58
CA THR A 42 -8.67 -1.55 11.48
C THR A 42 -8.90 -0.38 12.42
N ALA A 43 -10.11 0.17 12.48
CA ALA A 43 -10.47 1.30 13.31
C ALA A 43 -10.39 0.97 14.81
N GLU A 44 -10.74 -0.26 15.19
CA GLU A 44 -10.59 -0.77 16.56
C GLU A 44 -9.12 -0.83 16.99
N ARG A 45 -8.20 -1.17 16.06
CA ARG A 45 -6.76 -1.24 16.32
C ARG A 45 -6.05 0.11 16.20
N TYR A 46 -6.51 0.94 15.28
CA TYR A 46 -5.86 2.19 14.86
C TYR A 46 -6.89 3.31 14.76
N ALA A 47 -7.37 3.77 15.92
CA ALA A 47 -8.31 4.88 16.02
C ALA A 47 -7.74 6.17 15.39
N ASN A 48 -8.62 6.94 14.76
CA ASN A 48 -8.35 8.20 14.08
C ASN A 48 -7.28 8.10 12.99
N SER A 49 -7.23 6.95 12.29
CA SER A 49 -6.27 6.71 11.22
C SER A 49 -6.68 7.38 9.90
N ASN A 50 -5.69 7.74 9.09
CA ASN A 50 -5.87 8.12 7.68
C ASN A 50 -5.55 6.90 6.82
N ILE A 51 -6.54 6.37 6.11
CA ILE A 51 -6.42 5.12 5.37
C ILE A 51 -6.29 5.41 3.88
N ILE A 52 -5.28 4.81 3.25
CA ILE A 52 -5.07 4.90 1.80
C ILE A 52 -5.23 3.51 1.20
N PHE A 53 -6.27 3.32 0.39
CA PHE A 53 -6.47 2.12 -0.40
C PHE A 53 -5.87 2.25 -1.78
N TYR A 54 -5.19 1.18 -2.22
CA TYR A 54 -4.79 0.98 -3.61
C TYR A 54 -5.53 -0.22 -4.17
N SER A 55 -6.19 -0.05 -5.32
CA SER A 55 -6.83 -1.16 -6.02
C SER A 55 -6.56 -1.12 -7.53
N ASP A 56 -6.83 -2.25 -8.19
CA ASP A 56 -6.95 -2.31 -9.63
C ASP A 56 -8.17 -1.51 -10.15
N ASN A 57 -8.25 -1.31 -11.46
CA ASN A 57 -9.29 -0.51 -12.12
C ASN A 57 -10.56 -1.30 -12.42
N CYS A 58 -10.86 -2.39 -11.69
CA CYS A 58 -12.03 -3.20 -12.00
C CYS A 58 -13.31 -2.44 -11.65
N CYS A 59 -13.94 -1.81 -12.65
CA CYS A 59 -15.02 -0.85 -12.44
C CYS A 59 -16.23 -1.43 -11.69
N GLY A 60 -16.64 -2.66 -12.01
CA GLY A 60 -17.80 -3.29 -11.38
C GLY A 60 -17.61 -3.59 -9.90
N GLN A 61 -16.37 -3.83 -9.45
CA GLN A 61 -16.10 -4.30 -8.09
C GLN A 61 -15.45 -3.23 -7.20
N GLN A 62 -14.46 -2.52 -7.73
CA GLN A 62 -13.64 -1.60 -6.95
C GLN A 62 -13.95 -0.12 -7.23
N LYS A 63 -14.64 0.19 -8.33
CA LYS A 63 -14.91 1.59 -8.73
C LYS A 63 -16.39 1.84 -8.98
N ASN A 64 -17.19 1.58 -7.95
CA ASN A 64 -18.63 1.79 -7.98
C ASN A 64 -19.08 2.73 -6.86
N ARG A 65 -20.24 3.37 -7.07
CA ARG A 65 -20.83 4.33 -6.13
C ARG A 65 -21.13 3.75 -4.75
N PHE A 66 -21.36 2.45 -4.66
CA PHE A 66 -21.69 1.78 -3.40
C PHE A 66 -20.45 1.66 -2.51
N LEU A 67 -19.28 1.39 -3.09
CA LEU A 67 -18.02 1.38 -2.35
C LEU A 67 -17.67 2.78 -1.84
N LEU A 68 -17.88 3.81 -2.65
CA LEU A 68 -17.69 5.20 -2.21
C LEU A 68 -18.66 5.58 -1.08
N GLY A 69 -19.94 5.22 -1.21
CA GLY A 69 -20.94 5.44 -0.15
C GLY A 69 -20.58 4.70 1.14
N MET A 70 -20.04 3.48 1.04
CA MET A 70 -19.53 2.73 2.18
C MET A 70 -18.35 3.43 2.85
N TYR A 71 -17.39 3.98 2.08
CA TYR A 71 -16.30 4.75 2.68
C TYR A 71 -16.78 6.00 3.40
N TYR A 72 -17.72 6.73 2.81
CA TYR A 72 -18.32 7.89 3.45
C TYR A 72 -18.98 7.51 4.77
N TYR A 73 -19.81 6.46 4.77
CA TYR A 73 -20.41 5.93 5.98
C TYR A 73 -19.35 5.48 7.02
N ALA A 74 -18.27 4.83 6.58
CA ALA A 74 -17.21 4.38 7.47
C ALA A 74 -16.48 5.54 8.15
N VAL A 75 -16.19 6.63 7.45
CA VAL A 75 -15.59 7.84 8.04
C VAL A 75 -16.53 8.48 9.07
N GLU A 76 -17.83 8.53 8.77
CA GLU A 76 -18.83 9.11 9.70
C GLU A 76 -19.09 8.24 10.94
N SER A 77 -19.02 6.91 10.80
CA SER A 77 -19.46 5.97 11.84
C SER A 77 -18.35 5.28 12.64
N LEU A 78 -17.10 5.32 12.15
CA LEU A 78 -15.94 4.70 12.79
C LEU A 78 -14.91 5.77 13.15
N PRO A 79 -13.99 5.52 14.12
CA PRO A 79 -12.90 6.44 14.42
C PRO A 79 -11.84 6.39 13.30
N ILE A 80 -12.15 6.94 12.13
CA ILE A 80 -11.29 7.04 10.96
C ILE A 80 -11.35 8.49 10.48
N ASN A 81 -10.20 9.14 10.34
CA ASN A 81 -10.15 10.56 9.97
C ASN A 81 -10.40 10.79 8.47
N SER A 82 -9.85 9.91 7.63
CA SER A 82 -10.05 10.00 6.19
C SER A 82 -9.81 8.66 5.50
N ILE A 83 -10.48 8.47 4.37
CA ILE A 83 -10.24 7.34 3.46
C ILE A 83 -9.95 7.91 2.07
N THR A 84 -8.76 7.62 1.55
CA THR A 84 -8.38 7.92 0.17
C THR A 84 -8.34 6.63 -0.63
N HIS A 85 -9.07 6.56 -1.75
CA HIS A 85 -9.04 5.39 -2.63
C HIS A 85 -8.38 5.72 -3.98
N ASN A 86 -7.18 5.19 -4.16
CA ASN A 86 -6.41 5.30 -5.40
C ASN A 86 -6.67 4.09 -6.31
N THR A 87 -7.21 4.35 -7.49
CA THR A 87 -7.36 3.36 -8.58
C THR A 87 -6.45 3.74 -9.74
N LYS A 88 -5.68 2.79 -10.29
CA LYS A 88 -4.99 3.02 -11.57
C LYS A 88 -6.02 3.29 -12.67
N LYS A 89 -5.89 4.36 -13.46
CA LYS A 89 -6.81 4.61 -14.60
C LYS A 89 -6.43 3.78 -15.84
N THR A 90 -5.15 3.43 -16.01
CA THR A 90 -4.58 2.63 -17.11
C THR A 90 -3.27 1.95 -16.66
N GLY A 91 -2.86 0.87 -17.34
CA GLY A 91 -1.54 0.21 -17.18
C GLY A 91 -1.54 -1.12 -16.40
N ASN A 92 -0.36 -1.76 -16.34
CA ASN A 92 -0.14 -3.02 -15.62
C ASN A 92 -0.44 -2.87 -14.12
N ALA A 93 -0.78 -3.99 -13.46
CA ALA A 93 -0.98 -4.04 -12.02
C ALA A 93 0.19 -3.37 -11.26
N PHE A 94 -0.08 -2.77 -10.11
CA PHE A 94 1.00 -2.35 -9.22
C PHE A 94 1.73 -3.60 -8.72
N VAL A 95 3.04 -3.67 -8.96
CA VAL A 95 3.90 -4.60 -8.24
C VAL A 95 4.24 -3.91 -6.92
N VAL A 96 3.70 -4.44 -5.82
CA VAL A 96 3.96 -3.94 -4.48
C VAL A 96 5.12 -4.75 -3.94
N ASN A 97 6.31 -4.14 -3.88
CA ASN A 97 7.47 -4.73 -3.22
C ASN A 97 7.50 -4.23 -1.78
N GLU A 98 7.40 -5.16 -0.84
CA GLU A 98 7.68 -4.89 0.56
C GLU A 98 9.19 -4.79 0.72
N LEU A 99 9.67 -3.69 1.30
CA LEU A 99 11.09 -3.49 1.60
C LEU A 99 11.30 -3.68 3.09
N ASN A 100 12.31 -4.48 3.45
CA ASN A 100 12.81 -4.62 4.81
C ASN A 100 14.11 -3.79 4.97
N TYR A 101 14.65 -3.74 6.20
CA TYR A 101 15.87 -2.99 6.48
C TYR A 101 17.07 -3.44 5.64
N ASP A 102 17.15 -4.73 5.32
CA ASP A 102 18.26 -5.33 4.56
C ASP A 102 18.16 -5.07 3.05
N ASP A 103 16.99 -4.64 2.55
CA ASP A 103 16.80 -4.25 1.15
C ASP A 103 17.38 -2.85 0.84
N TYR A 104 17.72 -2.08 1.88
CA TYR A 104 18.32 -0.76 1.71
C TYR A 104 19.84 -0.85 1.60
N TYR A 105 20.39 -0.24 0.55
CA TYR A 105 21.83 -0.04 0.43
C TYR A 105 22.34 0.91 1.53
N ASP A 106 23.42 0.53 2.22
CA ASP A 106 24.14 1.43 3.10
C ASP A 106 24.90 2.46 2.27
N LEU A 107 24.25 3.58 2.00
CA LEU A 107 24.80 4.67 1.21
C LEU A 107 26.02 5.32 1.88
N LYS A 108 26.18 5.21 3.21
CA LYS A 108 27.36 5.75 3.91
C LYS A 108 28.57 4.88 3.61
N LYS A 109 28.42 3.57 3.74
CA LYS A 109 29.48 2.62 3.37
C LYS A 109 29.82 2.71 1.89
N LEU A 110 28.81 2.80 1.02
CA LEU A 110 29.03 3.01 -0.42
C LEU A 110 29.79 4.31 -0.69
N PHE A 111 29.47 5.40 0.01
CA PHE A 111 30.19 6.66 -0.11
C PHE A 111 31.64 6.53 0.36
N GLU A 112 31.91 5.83 1.46
CA GLU A 112 33.28 5.55 1.92
C GLU A 112 34.08 4.74 0.89
N ASP A 113 33.49 3.67 0.35
CA ASP A 113 34.10 2.83 -0.68
C ASP A 113 34.39 3.62 -1.98
N ILE A 114 33.49 4.54 -2.36
CA ILE A 114 33.70 5.46 -3.50
C ILE A 114 34.77 6.52 -3.17
N THR A 115 34.78 7.04 -1.94
CA THR A 115 35.67 8.14 -1.55
C THR A 115 37.13 7.70 -1.44
N LEU A 116 37.38 6.41 -1.19
CA LEU A 116 38.74 5.83 -1.33
C LEU A 116 39.32 5.99 -2.74
N ASN A 117 38.48 6.18 -3.77
CA ASN A 117 38.90 6.36 -5.17
C ASN A 117 39.05 7.82 -5.64
N VAL A 118 38.76 8.83 -4.81
CA VAL A 118 38.87 10.26 -5.23
C VAL A 118 40.09 11.00 -4.68
N ASN A 119 40.94 10.33 -3.91
CA ASN A 119 42.20 10.93 -3.49
C ASN A 119 43.27 10.92 -4.60
N LYS A 120 42.96 10.44 -5.80
CA LYS A 120 43.87 10.41 -6.94
C LYS A 120 43.18 10.92 -8.20
N ASP A 121 43.84 11.79 -8.95
CA ASP A 121 43.41 12.14 -10.31
C ASP A 121 43.54 10.92 -11.26
N PRO A 122 43.03 10.98 -12.51
CA PRO A 122 43.19 9.89 -13.48
C PRO A 122 44.66 9.54 -13.82
N GLN A 123 45.63 10.34 -13.36
CA GLN A 123 47.07 10.09 -13.49
C GLN A 123 47.71 9.56 -12.19
N GLY A 124 46.94 9.39 -11.10
CA GLY A 124 47.39 8.83 -9.82
C GLY A 124 47.87 9.86 -8.78
N ASN A 125 47.77 11.16 -9.03
CA ASN A 125 48.30 12.20 -8.13
C ASN A 125 47.32 12.58 -7.02
N GLN A 126 47.85 12.84 -5.82
CA GLN A 126 47.04 13.18 -4.65
C GLN A 126 46.33 14.53 -4.80
N ILE A 127 45.00 14.54 -4.76
CA ILE A 127 44.19 15.78 -4.82
C ILE A 127 44.04 16.34 -3.40
N ASN A 128 44.77 17.40 -3.08
CA ASN A 128 44.57 18.15 -1.83
C ASN A 128 43.43 19.15 -2.01
N TYR A 129 42.28 18.86 -1.43
CA TYR A 129 41.24 19.87 -1.24
C TYR A 129 41.74 20.89 -0.21
N LEU A 130 41.86 22.17 -0.62
CA LEU A 130 42.29 23.26 0.25
C LEU A 130 41.33 23.38 1.44
N LYS A 131 41.91 23.48 2.65
CA LYS A 131 41.23 23.60 3.94
C LYS A 131 40.34 24.83 4.04
#